data_AF-A0A3Q1G569-F1
#
_entry.id   AF-A0A3Q1G569-F1
#
_cell.length_a   1.000
_cell.length_b   1.000
_cell.length_c   1.000
_cell.angle_alpha   90.00
_cell.angle_beta   90.00
_cell.angle_gamma   90.00
#
_symmetry.space_group_name_H-M   'P 1'
#
loop_
_entity.id
_entity.type
_entity.pdbx_description
1 polymer ?
#
loop_
_entity_poly.entity_id
_entity_poly.type
_entity_poly.pdbx_seq_one_letter_code
_entity_poly.pdbx_strand_id
1 'polypeptide(L)'
;MNTLHDIIHGEKASENSLLYMASVQTPRGQHICGGALVREDFVVTAAHCRGDSGGPLVCDGATAGVVSFSGRRCGDPRTPDVYTRISSFREWITTVINNS
;
A
#
# COMPACT_ATOMS: atom_id res chain seq x y z
N MET A 1 -14.68 -15.54 15.04
CA MET A 1 -14.14 -15.93 13.72
C MET A 1 -12.77 -15.30 13.60
N ASN A 2 -11.70 -16.08 13.82
CA ASN A 2 -10.31 -15.62 13.77
C ASN A 2 -9.84 -15.62 12.31
N THR A 3 -9.64 -14.45 11.70
CA THR A 3 -8.97 -14.30 10.41
C THR A 3 -7.51 -13.91 10.65
N LEU A 4 -6.58 -14.80 10.31
CA LEU A 4 -5.12 -14.65 10.41
C LEU A 4 -4.53 -13.62 9.40
N HIS A 5 -5.25 -12.55 9.06
CA HIS A 5 -4.90 -11.61 7.98
C HIS A 5 -5.09 -10.13 8.37
N ASP A 6 -4.93 -9.80 9.65
CA ASP A 6 -4.97 -8.42 10.13
C ASP A 6 -3.56 -7.80 10.14
N ILE A 7 -3.50 -6.47 10.08
CA ILE A 7 -2.25 -5.73 10.33
C ILE A 7 -1.81 -6.01 11.77
N ILE A 8 -0.58 -6.49 11.95
CA ILE A 8 -0.06 -6.89 13.26
C ILE A 8 -0.01 -5.68 14.21
N HIS A 9 -0.64 -5.82 15.38
CA HIS A 9 -0.83 -4.75 16.37
C HIS A 9 -1.60 -3.52 15.84
N GLY A 10 -2.29 -3.66 14.69
CA GLY A 10 -3.14 -2.63 14.14
C GLY A 10 -4.53 -2.63 14.77
N GLU A 11 -5.33 -1.66 14.34
CA GLU A 11 -6.76 -1.58 14.65
C GLU A 11 -7.57 -1.49 13.36
N LYS A 12 -8.85 -1.86 13.45
CA LYS A 12 -9.76 -1.72 12.32
C LYS A 12 -10.00 -0.24 12.05
N ALA A 13 -9.67 0.20 10.84
CA ALA A 13 -9.98 1.56 10.40
C ALA A 13 -11.49 1.83 10.45
N SER A 14 -11.85 3.08 10.76
CA SER A 14 -13.24 3.53 10.63
C SER A 14 -13.73 3.34 9.21
N GLU A 15 -15.00 2.97 9.08
CA GLU A 15 -15.60 2.75 7.76
C GLU A 15 -15.51 4.02 6.91
N ASN A 16 -15.15 3.86 5.63
CA ASN A 16 -15.01 4.93 4.64
C ASN A 16 -13.98 6.04 4.97
N SER A 17 -13.07 5.84 5.93
CA SER A 17 -12.07 6.87 6.25
C SER A 17 -10.81 6.83 5.40
N LEU A 18 -10.58 5.75 4.64
CA LEU A 18 -9.37 5.52 3.86
C LEU A 18 -9.69 5.30 2.38
N LEU A 19 -10.41 6.24 1.75
CA LEU A 19 -10.90 6.12 0.37
C LEU A 19 -9.80 5.94 -0.69
N TYR A 20 -8.55 6.26 -0.36
CA TYR A 20 -7.38 6.05 -1.22
C TYR A 20 -6.79 4.64 -1.16
N MET A 21 -7.24 3.79 -0.22
CA MET A 21 -6.74 2.42 -0.06
C MET A 21 -7.40 1.50 -1.10
N ALA A 22 -6.58 0.87 -1.94
CA ALA A 22 -7.04 -0.10 -2.92
C ALA A 22 -6.64 -1.54 -2.53
N SER A 23 -7.54 -2.49 -2.78
CA SER A 23 -7.26 -3.92 -2.70
C SER A 23 -7.07 -4.47 -4.11
N VAL A 24 -5.84 -4.81 -4.48
CA VAL A 24 -5.53 -5.51 -5.73
C VAL A 24 -5.83 -7.00 -5.55
N GLN A 25 -6.70 -7.54 -6.40
CA GLN A 25 -7.25 -8.88 -6.23
C GLN A 25 -6.98 -9.78 -7.44
N THR A 26 -6.95 -11.09 -7.19
CA THR A 26 -7.01 -12.10 -8.26
C THR A 26 -8.38 -12.07 -8.95
N PRO A 27 -8.53 -12.70 -10.14
CA PRO A 27 -9.83 -12.87 -10.78
C PRO A 27 -10.88 -13.61 -9.93
N ARG A 28 -10.46 -14.28 -8.85
CA ARG A 28 -11.36 -14.96 -7.89
C ARG A 28 -11.78 -14.06 -6.72
N GLY A 29 -11.42 -12.77 -6.74
CA GLY A 29 -11.69 -11.83 -5.65
C GLY A 29 -10.75 -11.98 -4.43
N GLN A 30 -9.69 -12.77 -4.54
CA GLN A 30 -8.73 -12.94 -3.44
C GLN A 30 -7.75 -11.77 -3.40
N HIS A 31 -7.61 -11.13 -2.25
CA HIS A 31 -6.61 -10.08 -2.03
C HIS A 31 -5.18 -10.60 -2.28
N ILE A 32 -4.43 -9.87 -3.11
CA ILE A 32 -3.02 -10.12 -3.40
C ILE A 32 -2.16 -9.07 -2.73
N CYS A 33 -2.50 -7.79 -2.93
CA CYS A 33 -1.72 -6.68 -2.45
C CYS A 33 -2.52 -5.40 -2.25
N GLY A 34 -1.94 -4.46 -1.52
CA GLY A 34 -2.45 -3.10 -1.38
C GLY A 34 -2.14 -2.21 -2.59
N GLY A 35 -2.74 -1.02 -2.58
CA GLY A 35 -2.47 0.03 -3.54
C GLY A 35 -2.95 1.39 -3.02
N ALA A 36 -2.44 2.46 -3.65
CA ALA A 36 -2.84 3.83 -3.38
C ALA A 36 -3.50 4.43 -4.63
N LEU A 37 -4.76 4.85 -4.53
CA LEU A 37 -5.44 5.60 -5.57
C LEU A 37 -4.81 7.00 -5.66
N VAL A 38 -4.20 7.31 -6.81
CA VAL A 38 -3.51 8.60 -7.05
C VAL A 38 -4.21 9.45 -8.12
N ARG A 39 -5.07 8.83 -8.93
CA ARG A 39 -6.04 9.45 -9.84
C ARG A 39 -7.23 8.50 -9.98
N GLU A 40 -8.39 8.99 -10.44
CA GLU A 40 -9.62 8.20 -10.61
C GLU A 40 -9.41 6.86 -11.35
N ASP A 41 -8.44 6.83 -12.26
CA ASP A 41 -8.09 5.71 -13.13
C ASP A 41 -6.69 5.12 -12.83
N PHE A 42 -5.96 5.62 -11.82
CA PHE A 42 -4.59 5.18 -11.50
C PHE A 42 -4.43 4.77 -10.03
N VAL A 43 -3.97 3.52 -9.85
CA VAL A 43 -3.51 2.98 -8.58
C VAL A 43 -2.01 2.72 -8.66
N VAL A 44 -1.26 3.24 -7.67
CA VAL A 44 0.16 2.91 -7.48
C VAL A 44 0.27 1.71 -6.55
N THR A 45 1.11 0.74 -6.91
CA THR A 45 1.40 -0.45 -6.08
C THR A 45 2.88 -0.85 -6.21
N ALA A 46 3.30 -1.84 -5.44
CA ALA A 46 4.65 -2.38 -5.48
C ALA A 46 4.81 -3.33 -6.68
N ALA A 47 6.00 -3.36 -7.28
CA ALA A 47 6.28 -4.26 -8.41
C ALA A 47 6.23 -5.73 -7.98
N HIS A 48 6.71 -6.05 -6.77
CA HIS A 48 6.46 -7.32 -6.10
C HIS A 48 5.24 -7.18 -5.16
N CYS A 49 4.28 -8.11 -5.25
CA CYS A 49 2.94 -7.92 -4.68
C CYS A 49 2.52 -9.12 -3.84
N ARG A 50 2.50 -8.97 -2.51
CA ARG A 50 1.94 -9.95 -1.57
C ARG A 50 1.57 -9.32 -0.22
N GLY A 51 0.33 -9.53 0.24
CA GLY A 51 -0.16 -9.00 1.53
C GLY A 51 -0.21 -7.49 1.53
N ASP A 52 0.46 -6.84 2.48
CA ASP A 52 0.38 -5.37 2.59
C ASP A 52 1.25 -4.62 1.56
N SER A 53 2.14 -5.31 0.84
CA SER A 53 2.96 -4.71 -0.22
C SER A 53 2.09 -3.91 -1.19
N GLY A 54 2.57 -2.75 -1.61
CA GLY A 54 1.81 -1.83 -2.45
C GLY A 54 0.88 -0.88 -1.70
N GLY A 55 0.54 -1.16 -0.45
CA GLY A 55 -0.27 -0.27 0.38
C GLY A 55 0.43 1.07 0.68
N PRO A 56 -0.33 2.15 0.94
CA PRO A 56 0.24 3.48 1.21
C PRO A 56 0.74 3.62 2.66
N LEU A 57 1.93 4.21 2.81
CA LEU A 57 2.32 4.95 4.01
C LEU A 57 1.87 6.40 3.86
N VAL A 58 1.02 6.88 4.75
CA VAL A 58 0.46 8.24 4.71
C VAL A 58 1.05 9.09 5.82
N CYS A 59 1.57 10.26 5.46
CA CYS A 59 2.03 11.29 6.38
C CYS A 59 1.34 12.62 6.01
N ASP A 60 0.78 13.33 6.98
CA ASP A 60 0.14 14.64 6.78
C ASP A 60 -0.91 14.65 5.64
N GLY A 61 -1.67 13.55 5.51
CA GLY A 61 -2.71 13.39 4.49
C GLY A 61 -2.20 13.07 3.08
N ALA A 62 -0.89 12.88 2.89
CA ALA A 62 -0.30 12.53 1.60
C ALA A 62 0.41 11.16 1.63
N THR A 63 0.36 10.44 0.51
CA THR A 63 1.11 9.19 0.34
C THR A 63 2.61 9.49 0.29
N ALA A 64 3.31 9.18 1.38
CA ALA A 64 4.75 9.36 1.52
C ALA A 64 5.55 8.15 1.00
N GLY A 65 4.96 6.96 1.09
CA GLY A 65 5.62 5.72 0.69
C GLY A 65 4.66 4.62 0.25
N VAL A 66 5.23 3.58 -0.36
CA VAL A 66 4.54 2.35 -0.76
C VAL A 66 5.21 1.18 -0.05
N VAL A 67 4.44 0.34 0.65
CA VAL A 67 4.98 -0.83 1.36
C VAL A 67 5.79 -1.68 0.37
N SER A 68 7.07 -1.89 0.66
CA SER A 68 7.97 -2.63 -0.21
C SER A 68 8.25 -3.99 0.41
N PHE A 69 9.14 -4.09 1.39
CA PHE A 69 9.51 -5.36 2.00
C PHE A 69 9.69 -5.21 3.51
N SER A 70 9.66 -6.34 4.21
CA SER A 70 9.88 -6.44 5.64
C SER A 70 11.03 -7.40 5.94
N GLY A 71 11.43 -7.46 7.21
CA GLY A 71 12.37 -8.48 7.70
C GLY A 71 11.77 -9.90 7.64
N ARG A 72 12.47 -10.86 8.26
CA ARG A 72 11.98 -12.26 8.32
C ARG A 72 10.62 -12.42 9.02
N ARG A 73 10.26 -11.48 9.89
CA ARG A 73 9.01 -11.45 10.65
C ARG A 73 8.43 -10.05 10.54
N CYS A 74 7.14 -9.95 10.25
CA CYS A 74 6.40 -8.69 10.32
C CYS A 74 6.29 -8.25 11.79
N GLY A 75 6.38 -6.95 12.05
CA GLY A 75 6.26 -6.40 13.41
C GLY A 75 7.44 -6.68 14.35
N ASP A 76 8.65 -6.98 13.83
CA ASP A 76 9.87 -7.06 14.67
C ASP A 76 10.32 -5.63 15.03
N PRO A 77 10.35 -5.25 16.33
CA PRO A 77 10.73 -3.89 16.74
C PRO A 77 12.19 -3.52 16.42
N ARG A 78 13.04 -4.51 16.09
CA ARG A 78 14.45 -4.29 15.72
C ARG A 78 14.64 -4.09 14.21
N THR A 79 13.65 -4.43 13.40
CA THR A 79 13.75 -4.37 11.93
C THR A 79 12.47 -3.76 11.37
N PRO A 80 12.47 -2.45 11.09
CA PRO A 80 11.29 -1.78 10.55
C PRO A 80 10.99 -2.25 9.12
N ASP A 81 9.75 -2.06 8.70
CA ASP A 81 9.35 -2.26 7.31
C ASP A 81 9.95 -1.16 6.42
N VAL A 82 10.27 -1.53 5.19
CA VAL A 82 10.89 -0.64 4.21
C VAL A 82 9.87 -0.26 3.14
N TYR A 83 9.86 1.02 2.80
CA TYR A 83 8.90 1.62 1.89
C TYR A 83 9.63 2.24 0.68
N THR A 84 9.03 2.12 -0.49
CA THR A 84 9.46 2.88 -1.67
C THR A 84 9.11 4.35 -1.44
N ARG A 85 10.10 5.25 -1.53
CA ARG A 85 9.95 6.69 -1.27
C ARG A 85 9.27 7.41 -2.44
N ILE A 86 8.00 7.79 -2.29
CA ILE A 86 7.20 8.42 -3.36
C ILE A 86 7.85 9.70 -3.90
N SER A 87 8.43 10.53 -3.03
CA SER A 87 9.03 11.80 -3.45
C SER A 87 10.19 11.63 -4.44
N SER A 88 10.86 10.46 -4.45
CA SER A 88 11.92 10.16 -5.42
C SER A 88 11.39 9.82 -6.82
N PHE A 89 10.09 9.47 -6.95
CA PHE A 89 9.46 9.04 -8.20
C PHE A 89 8.35 9.98 -8.67
N ARG A 90 8.11 11.10 -7.96
CA ARG A 90 6.98 12.01 -8.21
C ARG A 90 6.90 12.48 -9.66
N GLU A 91 8.03 12.89 -10.25
CA GLU A 91 8.09 13.40 -11.63
C GLU A 91 7.74 12.30 -12.65
N TRP A 92 8.27 11.10 -12.43
CA TRP A 92 7.98 9.94 -13.28
C TRP A 92 6.50 9.55 -13.19
N ILE A 93 5.94 9.46 -11.97
CA ILE A 93 4.52 9.15 -11.75
C ILE A 93 3.65 10.19 -12.48
N THR A 94 3.96 11.47 -12.32
CA THR A 94 3.20 12.57 -12.96
C THR A 94 3.27 12.48 -14.48
N THR A 95 4.44 12.14 -15.03
CA THR A 95 4.63 11.94 -16.47
C THR A 95 3.77 10.79 -17.01
N VAL A 96 3.75 9.64 -16.34
CA VAL A 96 2.95 8.47 -16.75
C VAL A 96 1.46 8.80 -16.73
N ILE A 97 1.01 9.39 -15.62
CA ILE A 97 -0.39 9.79 -15.41
C ILE A 97 -0.82 10.76 -16.52
N ASN A 98 -0.04 11.80 -16.83
CA ASN A 98 -0.46 12.83 -17.79
C ASN A 98 -0.35 12.42 -19.27
N ASN A 99 0.35 11.34 -19.59
CA ASN A 99 0.52 10.85 -20.97
C ASN A 99 -0.39 9.67 -21.32
N SER A 100 -1.36 9.35 -20.46
CA SER A 100 -2.34 8.27 -20.66
C SER A 100 -3.66 8.79 -21.19
#